data_AF-A0A822B3F2-F1
#
_entry.id   AF-A0A822B3F2-F1
#
_cell.length_a   1.000
_cell.length_b   1.000
_cell.length_c   1.000
_cell.angle_alpha   90.00
_cell.angle_beta   90.00
_cell.angle_gamma   90.00
#
_symmetry.space_group_name_H-M   'P 1'
#
loop_
_entity.id
_entity.type
_entity.pdbx_description
1 polymer ?
#
loop_
_entity_poly.entity_id
_entity_poly.type
_entity_poly.pdbx_seq_one_letter_code
_entity_poly.pdbx_strand_id
1 'polypeptide(L)'
;VFIQHPFIFNSSESLELLCNLLKQRVLELAPILIRTIEACAPLIITLNQNNMMILLNSELSSYLTLHPPIAKRALYCICALNSNNKDELLQKMIDDTQYDQFDSDQFITNLVLLGHMIQISPIVLGDIGKRILTNISKYIVDKQQTNDNENNMTTSFFHGNFTLLPDEPHADPEIGADARVKRELVKAMTRAVLGLRENSSGLFNIVYKLIKKCIENDQDFTGEMSESEIIYIRLCGLSCLLKLICNSYFYTRMKPDDFLIIINLLR
;
A
#
# COMPACT_ATOMS: atom_id res chain seq x y z
N VAL A 1 -0.59 25.71 -8.81
CA VAL A 1 -1.76 26.63 -8.86
C VAL A 1 -3.06 25.91 -8.56
N PHE A 2 -3.52 24.94 -9.38
CA PHE A 2 -4.81 24.25 -9.19
C PHE A 2 -4.99 23.52 -7.85
N ILE A 3 -3.95 22.85 -7.32
CA ILE A 3 -4.03 22.12 -6.04
C ILE A 3 -4.13 23.06 -4.82
N GLN A 4 -3.58 24.28 -4.92
CA GLN A 4 -3.57 25.25 -3.81
C GLN A 4 -4.87 26.05 -3.72
N HIS A 5 -5.69 26.06 -4.78
CA HIS A 5 -6.95 26.79 -4.85
C HIS A 5 -8.05 25.92 -5.48
N PRO A 6 -8.53 24.87 -4.78
CA PRO A 6 -9.53 23.95 -5.31
C PRO A 6 -10.87 24.64 -5.63
N PHE A 7 -11.16 25.78 -4.97
CA PHE A 7 -12.35 26.60 -5.23
C PHE A 7 -12.41 27.22 -6.63
N ILE A 8 -11.33 27.14 -7.42
CA ILE A 8 -11.36 27.52 -8.85
C ILE A 8 -12.26 26.56 -9.64
N PHE A 9 -12.42 25.31 -9.20
CA PHE A 9 -13.34 24.33 -9.79
C PHE A 9 -14.70 24.34 -9.10
N ASN A 10 -15.37 25.50 -9.07
CA ASN A 10 -16.65 25.67 -8.39
C ASN A 10 -17.88 25.67 -9.29
N SER A 11 -17.69 25.49 -10.60
CA SER A 11 -18.79 25.36 -11.56
C SER A 11 -18.96 23.91 -12.02
N SER A 12 -20.17 23.53 -12.41
CA SER A 12 -20.46 22.23 -13.04
C SER A 12 -19.58 21.99 -14.27
N GLU A 13 -19.37 23.01 -15.09
CA GLU A 13 -18.53 22.97 -16.31
C GLU A 13 -17.08 22.63 -15.99
N SER A 14 -16.53 23.24 -14.93
CA SER A 14 -15.15 23.02 -14.51
C SER A 14 -14.93 21.59 -13.97
N LEU A 15 -15.94 21.03 -13.31
CA LEU A 15 -15.90 19.66 -12.80
C LEU A 15 -16.13 18.63 -13.92
N GLU A 16 -16.98 18.94 -14.91
CA GLU A 16 -17.18 18.12 -16.10
C GLU A 16 -15.90 18.04 -16.95
N LEU A 17 -15.16 19.16 -17.06
CA LEU A 17 -13.85 19.17 -17.69
C LEU A 17 -12.86 18.23 -16.97
N LEU A 18 -12.81 18.27 -15.63
CA LEU A 18 -11.97 17.34 -14.85
C LEU A 18 -12.35 15.87 -15.09
N CYS A 19 -13.65 15.57 -15.15
CA CYS A 19 -14.14 14.22 -15.47
C CYS A 19 -13.68 13.79 -16.87
N ASN A 20 -13.79 14.67 -17.86
CA ASN A 20 -13.39 14.38 -19.24
C ASN A 20 -11.87 14.18 -19.37
N LEU A 21 -11.07 14.96 -18.65
CA LEU A 21 -9.61 14.75 -18.58
C LEU A 21 -9.24 13.42 -17.92
N LEU A 22 -9.96 13.02 -16.88
CA LEU A 22 -9.77 11.71 -16.24
C LEU A 22 -10.09 10.57 -17.22
N LYS A 23 -11.17 10.68 -18.01
CA LYS A 23 -11.55 9.69 -19.03
C LYS A 23 -10.51 9.50 -20.13
N GLN A 24 -9.72 10.53 -20.44
CA GLN A 24 -8.68 10.45 -21.46
C GLN A 24 -7.51 9.53 -21.07
N ARG A 25 -7.41 9.13 -19.79
CA ARG A 25 -6.42 8.17 -19.28
C ARG A 25 -4.96 8.50 -19.64
N VAL A 26 -4.64 9.79 -19.72
CA VAL A 26 -3.26 10.27 -19.83
C VAL A 26 -2.56 10.02 -18.48
N LEU A 27 -1.74 8.96 -18.42
CA LEU A 27 -1.15 8.45 -17.18
C LEU A 27 -0.26 9.47 -16.48
N GLU A 28 0.45 10.30 -17.25
CA GLU A 28 1.34 11.35 -16.76
C GLU A 28 0.57 12.44 -16.00
N LEU A 29 -0.70 12.67 -16.38
CA LEU A 29 -1.57 13.66 -15.74
C LEU A 29 -2.37 13.08 -14.58
N ALA A 30 -2.53 11.75 -14.52
CA ALA A 30 -3.38 11.08 -13.54
C ALA A 30 -3.07 11.47 -12.08
N PRO A 31 -1.80 11.54 -11.61
CA PRO A 31 -1.52 11.91 -10.22
C PRO A 31 -2.00 13.32 -9.85
N ILE A 32 -1.91 14.27 -10.79
CA ILE A 32 -2.32 15.66 -10.58
C ILE A 32 -3.84 15.76 -10.68
N LEU A 33 -4.46 15.13 -11.68
CA LEU A 33 -5.91 15.14 -11.87
C LEU A 33 -6.63 14.53 -10.67
N ILE A 34 -6.21 13.34 -10.23
CA ILE A 34 -6.84 12.68 -9.08
C ILE A 34 -6.66 13.52 -7.80
N ARG A 35 -5.50 14.16 -7.59
CA ARG A 35 -5.31 15.08 -6.45
C ARG A 35 -6.22 16.30 -6.51
N THR A 36 -6.40 16.87 -7.70
CA THR A 36 -7.31 18.01 -7.89
C THR A 36 -8.74 17.60 -7.58
N ILE A 37 -9.20 16.44 -8.06
CA ILE A 37 -10.54 15.91 -7.78
C ILE A 37 -10.69 15.63 -6.27
N GLU A 38 -9.70 15.00 -5.64
CA GLU A 38 -9.66 14.75 -4.18
C GLU A 38 -9.86 16.06 -3.39
N ALA A 39 -9.18 17.13 -3.79
CA ALA A 39 -9.32 18.45 -3.16
C ALA A 39 -10.69 19.12 -3.41
N CYS A 40 -11.36 18.77 -4.51
CA CYS A 40 -12.70 19.29 -4.85
C CYS A 40 -13.83 18.43 -4.27
N ALA A 41 -13.55 17.27 -3.67
CA ALA A 41 -14.57 16.35 -3.16
C ALA A 41 -15.59 17.00 -2.22
N PRO A 42 -15.22 17.85 -1.23
CA PRO A 42 -16.20 18.52 -0.37
C PRO A 42 -17.21 19.37 -1.15
N LEU A 43 -16.77 20.02 -2.22
CA LEU A 43 -17.61 20.86 -3.07
C LEU A 43 -18.54 20.01 -3.94
N ILE A 44 -18.02 18.94 -4.54
CA ILE A 44 -18.81 17.99 -5.34
C ILE A 44 -19.95 17.39 -4.50
N ILE A 45 -19.64 17.01 -3.26
CA ILE A 45 -20.62 16.48 -2.30
C ILE A 45 -21.67 17.55 -1.95
N THR A 46 -21.23 18.78 -1.66
CA THR A 46 -22.14 19.89 -1.29
C THR A 46 -23.08 20.28 -2.42
N LEU A 47 -22.61 20.24 -3.67
CA LEU A 47 -23.41 20.54 -4.85
C LEU A 47 -24.38 19.40 -5.24
N ASN A 48 -24.39 18.29 -4.48
CA ASN A 48 -25.27 17.13 -4.68
C ASN A 48 -25.25 16.57 -6.12
N GLN A 49 -24.08 16.58 -6.75
CA GLN A 49 -23.89 16.14 -8.13
C GLN A 49 -23.78 14.62 -8.22
N ASN A 50 -24.84 13.90 -7.83
CA ASN A 50 -24.83 12.43 -7.73
C ASN A 50 -24.39 11.73 -9.03
N ASN A 51 -24.85 12.20 -10.19
CA ASN A 51 -24.44 11.64 -11.49
C ASN A 51 -22.94 11.80 -11.73
N MET A 52 -22.36 12.94 -11.31
CA MET A 52 -20.94 13.20 -11.44
C MET A 52 -20.12 12.35 -10.47
N MET A 53 -20.59 12.18 -9.23
CA MET A 53 -19.94 11.28 -8.27
C MET A 53 -19.93 9.83 -8.76
N ILE A 54 -21.04 9.34 -9.32
CA ILE A 54 -21.11 7.99 -9.91
C ILE A 54 -20.10 7.86 -11.05
N LEU A 55 -20.03 8.83 -11.95
CA LEU A 55 -19.11 8.83 -13.07
C LEU A 55 -17.64 8.85 -12.59
N LEU A 56 -17.31 9.76 -11.67
CA LEU A 56 -15.97 9.87 -11.09
C LEU A 56 -15.56 8.59 -10.39
N ASN A 57 -16.44 7.99 -9.58
CA ASN A 57 -16.18 6.71 -8.93
C ASN A 57 -15.90 5.60 -9.94
N SER A 58 -16.69 5.53 -11.02
CA SER A 58 -16.48 4.55 -12.09
C SER A 58 -15.11 4.72 -12.76
N GLU A 59 -14.75 5.95 -13.13
CA GLU A 59 -13.46 6.22 -13.75
C GLU A 59 -12.30 5.96 -12.79
N LEU A 60 -12.37 6.47 -11.55
CA LEU A 60 -11.34 6.26 -10.52
C LEU A 60 -11.15 4.79 -10.17
N SER A 61 -12.20 3.96 -10.23
CA SER A 61 -12.08 2.52 -9.98
C SER A 61 -11.15 1.83 -10.98
N SER A 62 -11.11 2.30 -12.23
CA SER A 62 -10.17 1.77 -13.23
C SER A 62 -8.70 2.04 -12.86
N TYR A 63 -8.41 3.12 -12.13
CA TYR A 63 -7.08 3.48 -11.67
C TYR A 63 -6.59 2.63 -10.48
N LEU A 64 -7.46 1.89 -9.80
CA LEU A 64 -7.08 0.97 -8.73
C LEU A 64 -6.28 -0.24 -9.22
N THR A 65 -6.39 -0.56 -10.51
CA THR A 65 -5.63 -1.64 -11.18
C THR A 65 -4.27 -1.20 -11.71
N LEU A 66 -3.94 0.09 -11.58
CA LEU A 66 -2.65 0.63 -12.01
C LEU A 66 -1.60 0.49 -10.92
N HIS A 67 -0.36 0.84 -11.25
CA HIS A 67 0.77 0.75 -10.34
C HIS A 67 0.51 1.50 -8.99
N PRO A 68 1.00 0.99 -7.84
CA PRO A 68 0.62 1.43 -6.49
C PRO A 68 0.53 2.93 -6.18
N PRO A 69 1.41 3.84 -6.66
CA PRO A 69 1.31 5.27 -6.40
C PRO A 69 0.00 5.88 -6.94
N ILE A 70 -0.42 5.45 -8.13
CA ILE A 70 -1.64 5.91 -8.80
C ILE A 70 -2.86 5.26 -8.13
N ALA A 71 -2.85 3.94 -7.95
CA ALA A 71 -3.92 3.21 -7.29
C ALA A 71 -4.20 3.74 -5.87
N LYS A 72 -3.15 3.99 -5.09
CA LYS A 72 -3.26 4.64 -3.77
C LYS A 72 -3.96 6.00 -3.89
N ARG A 73 -3.56 6.84 -4.84
CA ARG A 73 -4.14 8.18 -5.01
C ARG A 73 -5.63 8.09 -5.39
N ALA A 74 -5.99 7.16 -6.28
CA ALA A 74 -7.37 6.87 -6.64
C ALA A 74 -8.19 6.41 -5.43
N LEU A 75 -7.67 5.50 -4.61
CA LEU A 75 -8.32 5.04 -3.38
C LEU A 75 -8.67 6.21 -2.43
N TYR A 76 -7.71 7.10 -2.16
CA TYR A 76 -7.97 8.26 -1.30
C TYR A 76 -9.03 9.19 -1.89
N CYS A 77 -9.00 9.42 -3.21
CA CYS A 77 -9.99 10.23 -3.89
C CYS A 77 -11.39 9.62 -3.83
N ILE A 78 -11.52 8.31 -4.06
CA ILE A 78 -12.80 7.59 -3.92
C ILE A 78 -13.31 7.72 -2.48
N CYS A 79 -12.46 7.49 -1.47
CA CYS A 79 -12.84 7.66 -0.06
C CYS A 79 -13.28 9.09 0.27
N ALA A 80 -12.64 10.10 -0.34
CA ALA A 80 -13.00 11.50 -0.14
C ALA A 80 -14.38 11.83 -0.77
N LEU A 81 -14.66 11.32 -1.98
CA LEU A 81 -15.95 11.51 -2.66
C LEU A 81 -17.11 10.77 -1.95
N ASN A 82 -16.82 9.65 -1.29
CA ASN A 82 -17.79 8.80 -0.62
C ASN A 82 -17.69 8.91 0.91
N SER A 83 -17.40 10.10 1.45
CA SER A 83 -17.08 10.27 2.87
C SER A 83 -18.13 9.70 3.83
N ASN A 84 -19.40 9.69 3.42
CA ASN A 84 -20.54 9.23 4.23
C ASN A 84 -20.73 7.71 4.25
N ASN A 85 -20.21 7.00 3.24
CA ASN A 85 -20.37 5.55 3.05
C ASN A 85 -19.03 4.85 2.75
N LYS A 86 -17.90 5.53 3.02
CA LYS A 86 -16.55 5.04 2.70
C LYS A 86 -16.28 3.67 3.35
N ASP A 87 -16.80 3.42 4.55
CA ASP A 87 -16.51 2.20 5.28
C ASP A 87 -17.18 0.98 4.61
N GLU A 88 -18.43 1.12 4.17
CA GLU A 88 -19.15 0.10 3.39
C GLU A 88 -18.46 -0.14 2.04
N LEU A 89 -18.03 0.94 1.38
CA LEU A 89 -17.30 0.87 0.11
C LEU A 89 -15.97 0.13 0.26
N LEU A 90 -15.19 0.43 1.31
CA LEU A 90 -13.91 -0.22 1.57
C LEU A 90 -14.10 -1.70 1.96
N GLN A 91 -15.14 -2.01 2.73
CA GLN A 91 -15.48 -3.38 3.08
C GLN A 91 -15.76 -4.20 1.81
N LYS A 92 -16.61 -3.67 0.92
CA LYS A 92 -16.88 -4.30 -0.38
C LYS A 92 -15.61 -4.52 -1.21
N MET A 93 -14.72 -3.52 -1.27
CA MET A 93 -13.45 -3.68 -2.00
C MET A 93 -12.56 -4.78 -1.41
N ILE A 94 -12.51 -4.95 -0.08
CA ILE A 94 -11.79 -6.07 0.52
C ILE A 94 -12.43 -7.41 0.13
N ASP A 95 -13.76 -7.50 0.15
CA ASP A 95 -14.47 -8.74 -0.13
C ASP A 95 -14.36 -9.16 -1.62
N ASP A 96 -14.32 -8.19 -2.53
CA ASP A 96 -14.18 -8.42 -3.98
C ASP A 96 -12.72 -8.73 -4.40
N THR A 97 -11.72 -8.47 -3.54
CA THR A 97 -10.30 -8.64 -3.86
C THR A 97 -9.77 -10.02 -3.46
N GLN A 98 -9.17 -10.73 -4.41
CA GLN A 98 -8.52 -12.03 -4.17
C GLN A 98 -7.07 -11.83 -3.71
N TYR A 99 -6.84 -11.97 -2.39
CA TYR A 99 -5.53 -11.77 -1.75
C TYR A 99 -4.65 -13.03 -1.70
N ASP A 100 -5.19 -14.15 -2.14
CA ASP A 100 -4.57 -15.47 -2.20
C ASP A 100 -3.93 -15.77 -3.58
N GLN A 101 -4.15 -14.91 -4.57
CA GLN A 101 -3.51 -14.99 -5.89
C GLN A 101 -2.14 -14.30 -5.90
N PHE A 102 -1.14 -14.95 -5.29
CA PHE A 102 0.21 -14.40 -5.13
C PHE A 102 0.96 -14.18 -6.45
N ASP A 103 0.64 -14.95 -7.49
CA ASP A 103 1.29 -14.86 -8.81
C ASP A 103 0.62 -13.82 -9.73
N SER A 104 -0.42 -13.13 -9.23
CA SER A 104 -1.09 -12.06 -9.98
C SER A 104 -0.17 -10.83 -10.11
N ASP A 105 -0.09 -10.24 -11.29
CA ASP A 105 0.60 -8.97 -11.53
C ASP A 105 0.05 -7.83 -10.64
N GLN A 106 -1.20 -7.98 -10.19
CA GLN A 106 -1.90 -7.02 -9.35
C GLN A 106 -1.66 -7.23 -7.85
N PHE A 107 -1.00 -8.32 -7.44
CA PHE A 107 -0.81 -8.69 -6.04
C PHE A 107 -0.14 -7.57 -5.22
N ILE A 108 0.94 -6.98 -5.73
CA ILE A 108 1.66 -5.88 -5.06
C ILE A 108 0.72 -4.67 -4.85
N THR A 109 -0.04 -4.30 -5.88
CA THR A 109 -0.99 -3.19 -5.81
C THR A 109 -2.09 -3.48 -4.79
N ASN A 110 -2.68 -4.67 -4.81
CA ASN A 110 -3.70 -5.09 -3.85
C ASN A 110 -3.16 -5.04 -2.40
N LEU A 111 -1.92 -5.48 -2.19
CA LEU A 111 -1.26 -5.43 -0.88
C LEU A 111 -1.06 -3.99 -0.38
N VAL A 112 -0.65 -3.08 -1.28
CA VAL A 112 -0.52 -1.65 -0.96
C VAL A 112 -1.88 -1.04 -0.62
N LEU A 113 -2.91 -1.33 -1.42
CA LEU A 113 -4.26 -0.86 -1.19
C LEU A 113 -4.80 -1.38 0.15
N LEU A 114 -4.64 -2.66 0.46
CA LEU A 114 -5.07 -3.26 1.74
C LEU A 114 -4.51 -2.51 2.95
N GLY A 115 -3.20 -2.22 2.96
CA GLY A 115 -2.57 -1.46 4.04
C GLY A 115 -3.16 -0.05 4.19
N HIS A 116 -3.49 0.61 3.07
CA HIS A 116 -4.13 1.92 3.08
C HIS A 116 -5.60 1.87 3.49
N MET A 117 -6.37 0.86 3.05
CA MET A 117 -7.77 0.69 3.43
C MET A 117 -7.91 0.51 4.94
N ILE A 118 -7.10 -0.37 5.55
CA ILE A 118 -7.09 -0.57 7.01
C ILE A 118 -6.70 0.73 7.74
N GLN A 119 -5.78 1.51 7.17
CA GLN A 119 -5.40 2.79 7.76
C GLN A 119 -6.52 3.84 7.68
N ILE A 120 -7.34 3.82 6.63
CA ILE A 120 -8.46 4.74 6.42
C ILE A 120 -9.66 4.37 7.30
N SER A 121 -9.96 3.06 7.42
CA SER A 121 -11.08 2.54 8.20
C SER A 121 -10.65 1.41 9.14
N PRO A 122 -9.91 1.73 10.22
CA PRO A 122 -9.36 0.72 11.12
C PRO A 122 -10.43 0.00 11.95
N ILE A 123 -11.58 0.65 12.20
CA ILE A 123 -12.66 0.10 13.01
C ILE A 123 -13.39 -1.02 12.26
N VAL A 124 -13.75 -0.77 11.00
CA VAL A 124 -14.53 -1.72 10.19
C VAL A 124 -13.62 -2.82 9.63
N LEU A 125 -12.47 -2.44 9.09
CA LEU A 125 -11.60 -3.38 8.36
C LEU A 125 -10.53 -4.03 9.23
N GLY A 126 -10.44 -3.66 10.51
CA GLY A 126 -9.31 -4.04 11.35
C GLY A 126 -9.14 -5.55 11.50
N ASP A 127 -10.22 -6.27 11.81
CA ASP A 127 -10.16 -7.72 12.06
C ASP A 127 -9.95 -8.52 10.77
N ILE A 128 -10.69 -8.20 9.72
CA ILE A 128 -10.52 -8.85 8.41
C ILE A 128 -9.13 -8.56 7.82
N GLY A 129 -8.69 -7.32 7.90
CA GLY A 129 -7.37 -6.89 7.42
C GLY A 129 -6.22 -7.54 8.19
N LYS A 130 -6.31 -7.63 9.52
CA LYS A 130 -5.34 -8.38 10.35
C LYS A 130 -5.22 -9.83 9.91
N ARG A 131 -6.36 -10.50 9.68
CA ARG A 131 -6.40 -11.91 9.26
C ARG A 131 -5.74 -12.10 7.90
N ILE A 132 -6.12 -11.29 6.91
CA ILE A 132 -5.55 -11.35 5.55
C ILE A 132 -4.04 -11.12 5.58
N LEU A 133 -3.58 -10.04 6.21
CA LEU A 133 -2.16 -9.71 6.30
C LEU A 133 -1.34 -10.77 7.04
N THR A 134 -1.91 -11.36 8.09
CA THR A 134 -1.23 -12.44 8.84
C THR A 134 -1.10 -13.69 7.98
N ASN A 135 -2.13 -14.05 7.21
CA ASN A 135 -2.10 -15.21 6.32
C ASN A 135 -1.09 -15.02 5.19
N ILE A 136 -1.08 -13.83 4.55
CA ILE A 136 -0.08 -13.46 3.53
C ILE A 136 1.34 -13.54 4.12
N SER A 137 1.54 -12.99 5.33
CA SER A 137 2.84 -13.01 5.99
C SER A 137 3.33 -14.42 6.29
N LYS A 138 2.44 -15.32 6.76
CA LYS A 138 2.79 -16.73 6.97
C LYS A 138 3.19 -17.39 5.66
N TYR A 139 2.38 -17.23 4.62
CA TYR A 139 2.66 -17.82 3.31
C TYR A 139 4.02 -17.38 2.75
N ILE A 140 4.35 -16.09 2.83
CA ILE A 140 5.62 -15.56 2.31
C ILE A 140 6.83 -16.04 3.13
N VAL A 141 6.69 -16.19 4.45
CA VAL A 141 7.76 -16.70 5.32
C VAL A 141 7.93 -18.21 5.18
N ASP A 142 6.83 -18.98 5.19
CA ASP A 142 6.85 -20.44 5.17
C ASP A 142 7.29 -20.99 3.80
N LYS A 143 7.01 -20.29 2.68
CA LYS A 143 7.45 -20.72 1.34
C LYS A 143 8.97 -20.87 1.22
N GLN A 144 9.75 -20.07 1.96
CA GLN A 144 11.21 -20.17 1.97
C GLN A 144 11.66 -21.49 2.63
N GLN A 145 11.02 -21.90 3.73
CA GLN A 145 11.38 -23.14 4.44
C GLN A 145 11.17 -24.41 3.60
N THR A 146 10.22 -24.38 2.67
CA THR A 146 9.96 -25.50 1.74
C THR A 146 10.90 -25.50 0.53
N ASN A 147 11.34 -24.34 0.05
CA ASN A 147 12.28 -24.24 -1.08
C ASN A 147 13.67 -24.77 -0.71
N ASP A 148 14.06 -24.72 0.56
CA ASP A 148 15.33 -25.29 1.07
C ASP A 148 15.38 -26.83 1.00
N ASN A 149 14.23 -27.52 0.88
CA ASN A 149 14.17 -28.98 0.86
C ASN A 149 14.08 -29.59 -0.55
N GLU A 150 13.75 -28.79 -1.58
CA GLU A 150 13.63 -29.25 -2.96
C GLU A 150 14.72 -28.61 -3.84
N ASN A 151 15.95 -29.10 -3.65
CA ASN A 151 17.01 -28.93 -4.64
C ASN A 151 16.53 -29.50 -6.00
N ASN A 152 16.49 -28.62 -7.00
CA ASN A 152 16.17 -28.84 -8.42
C ASN A 152 14.74 -28.47 -8.86
N MET A 153 14.39 -27.19 -8.83
CA MET A 153 13.77 -26.53 -9.98
C MET A 153 13.93 -25.01 -9.88
N THR A 154 14.56 -24.43 -10.89
CA THR A 154 14.52 -22.98 -11.16
C THR A 154 13.07 -22.55 -11.38
N THR A 155 12.38 -22.11 -10.34
CA THR A 155 11.04 -21.53 -10.49
C THR A 155 10.95 -20.27 -9.66
N SER A 156 11.43 -19.17 -10.25
CA SER A 156 11.04 -17.82 -9.85
C SER A 156 9.52 -17.66 -10.07
N PHE A 157 8.66 -18.25 -9.24
CA PHE A 157 7.20 -18.28 -9.47
C PHE A 157 6.56 -16.89 -9.67
N PHE A 158 7.23 -15.83 -9.22
CA PHE A 158 7.00 -14.48 -9.70
C PHE A 158 7.53 -14.25 -11.13
N HIS A 159 7.02 -15.04 -12.10
CA HIS A 159 7.27 -14.87 -13.53
C HIS A 159 6.37 -13.81 -14.16
N GLY A 160 5.55 -13.11 -13.35
CA GLY A 160 4.88 -11.90 -13.80
C GLY A 160 5.92 -10.93 -14.29
N ASN A 161 5.88 -10.62 -15.59
CA ASN A 161 6.41 -9.35 -16.06
C ASN A 161 5.56 -8.31 -15.33
N PHE A 162 6.00 -7.88 -14.14
CA PHE A 162 5.52 -6.68 -13.49
C PHE A 162 5.85 -5.57 -14.48
N THR A 163 4.97 -5.36 -15.45
CA THR A 163 5.16 -4.44 -16.54
C THR A 163 5.26 -3.10 -15.87
N LEU A 164 6.51 -2.66 -15.76
CA LEU A 164 6.88 -1.28 -15.53
C LEU A 164 6.08 -0.49 -16.56
N LEU A 165 4.99 0.11 -16.13
CA LEU A 165 4.62 1.36 -16.77
C LEU A 165 5.83 2.29 -16.59
N PRO A 166 6.16 3.14 -17.57
CA PRO A 166 7.41 3.92 -17.61
C PRO A 166 7.68 4.84 -16.41
N ASP A 167 6.80 4.86 -15.40
CA ASP A 167 6.73 5.84 -14.32
C ASP A 167 6.89 5.22 -12.91
N GLU A 168 7.60 4.11 -12.75
CA GLU A 168 8.48 4.01 -11.56
C GLU A 168 9.86 4.57 -11.92
N PRO A 169 10.12 5.89 -11.80
CA PRO A 169 11.47 6.44 -11.96
C PRO A 169 12.47 5.94 -10.90
N HIS A 170 12.07 4.99 -10.03
CA HIS A 170 12.84 4.47 -8.89
C HIS A 170 12.66 2.95 -8.68
N ALA A 171 12.12 2.23 -9.66
CA ALA A 171 12.20 0.78 -9.67
C ALA A 171 13.61 0.41 -10.10
N ASP A 172 14.51 0.11 -9.17
CA ASP A 172 15.79 -0.46 -9.57
C ASP A 172 15.49 -1.78 -10.33
N PRO A 173 15.81 -1.86 -11.63
CA PRO A 173 15.50 -3.04 -12.45
C PRO A 173 16.25 -4.29 -11.94
N GLU A 174 17.23 -4.08 -11.06
CA GLU A 174 18.02 -5.11 -10.38
C GLU A 174 17.28 -5.78 -9.21
N ILE A 175 16.15 -5.23 -8.75
CA ILE A 175 15.40 -5.78 -7.61
C ILE A 175 14.33 -6.74 -8.10
N GLY A 176 14.45 -8.00 -7.70
CA GLY A 176 13.52 -9.08 -8.01
C GLY A 176 12.12 -8.88 -7.41
N ALA A 177 11.16 -9.60 -7.98
CA ALA A 177 9.76 -9.54 -7.56
C ALA A 177 9.53 -9.98 -6.10
N ASP A 178 10.27 -11.00 -5.63
CA ASP A 178 10.18 -11.48 -4.25
C ASP A 178 10.56 -10.39 -3.22
N ALA A 179 11.67 -9.67 -3.47
CA ALA A 179 12.09 -8.54 -2.64
C ALA A 179 11.06 -7.40 -2.65
N ARG A 180 10.42 -7.13 -3.80
CA ARG A 180 9.35 -6.11 -3.91
C ARG A 180 8.10 -6.50 -3.11
N VAL A 181 7.69 -7.77 -3.20
CA VAL A 181 6.56 -8.30 -2.44
C VAL A 181 6.82 -8.23 -0.94
N LYS A 182 8.00 -8.70 -0.48
CA LYS A 182 8.40 -8.64 0.93
C LYS A 182 8.42 -7.19 1.44
N ARG A 183 8.95 -6.24 0.66
CA ARG A 183 8.91 -4.81 0.98
C ARG A 183 7.48 -4.31 1.16
N GLU A 184 6.61 -4.52 0.18
CA GLU A 184 5.24 -3.99 0.25
C GLU A 184 4.41 -4.68 1.33
N LEU A 185 4.68 -5.96 1.65
CA LEU A 185 4.11 -6.63 2.82
C LEU A 185 4.47 -5.89 4.11
N VAL A 186 5.76 -5.68 4.36
CA VAL A 186 6.24 -5.00 5.58
C VAL A 186 5.60 -3.61 5.70
N LYS A 187 5.53 -2.86 4.59
CA LYS A 187 4.88 -1.54 4.58
C LYS A 187 3.37 -1.62 4.79
N ALA A 188 2.68 -2.59 4.18
CA ALA A 188 1.23 -2.77 4.34
C ALA A 188 0.87 -3.11 5.79
N MET A 189 1.59 -4.05 6.41
CA MET A 189 1.36 -4.41 7.81
C MET A 189 1.71 -3.27 8.77
N THR A 190 2.79 -2.52 8.48
CA THR A 190 3.14 -1.31 9.26
C THR A 190 2.05 -0.25 9.18
N ARG A 191 1.46 0.00 7.99
CA ARG A 191 0.32 0.92 7.83
C ARG A 191 -0.90 0.44 8.61
N ALA A 192 -1.21 -0.86 8.56
CA ALA A 192 -2.32 -1.45 9.31
C ALA A 192 -2.15 -1.26 10.83
N VAL A 193 -0.96 -1.52 11.36
CA VAL A 193 -0.62 -1.26 12.77
C VAL A 193 -0.81 0.22 13.13
N LEU A 194 -0.29 1.14 12.31
CA LEU A 194 -0.43 2.58 12.51
C LEU A 194 -1.90 3.05 12.49
N GLY A 195 -2.74 2.42 11.68
CA GLY A 195 -4.19 2.69 11.65
C GLY A 195 -4.90 2.16 12.89
N LEU A 196 -4.60 0.93 13.29
CA LEU A 196 -5.25 0.24 14.40
C LEU A 196 -4.86 0.75 15.78
N ARG A 197 -3.65 1.31 15.94
CA ARG A 197 -3.13 1.87 17.20
C ARG A 197 -3.31 0.90 18.37
N GLU A 198 -4.22 1.20 19.29
CA GLU A 198 -4.48 0.38 20.48
C GLU A 198 -4.99 -1.02 20.17
N ASN A 199 -5.76 -1.16 19.08
CA ASN A 199 -6.36 -2.42 18.64
C ASN A 199 -5.38 -3.32 17.85
N SER A 200 -4.11 -2.92 17.76
CA SER A 200 -3.08 -3.59 16.97
C SER A 200 -2.27 -4.64 17.75
N SER A 201 -2.48 -4.84 19.05
CA SER A 201 -1.55 -5.59 19.93
C SER A 201 -1.02 -6.92 19.37
N GLY A 202 -1.89 -7.77 18.81
CA GLY A 202 -1.49 -9.03 18.16
C GLY A 202 -0.70 -8.83 16.87
N LEU A 203 -1.16 -7.92 16.00
CA LEU A 203 -0.50 -7.62 14.71
C LEU A 203 0.84 -6.91 14.93
N PHE A 204 0.93 -6.00 15.91
CA PHE A 204 2.13 -5.25 16.24
C PHE A 204 3.31 -6.19 16.53
N ASN A 205 3.09 -7.24 17.33
CA ASN A 205 4.14 -8.20 17.66
C ASN A 205 4.65 -8.95 16.42
N ILE A 206 3.76 -9.30 15.48
CA ILE A 206 4.13 -9.96 14.23
C ILE A 206 4.94 -9.00 13.36
N VAL A 207 4.44 -7.78 13.17
CA VAL A 207 5.09 -6.74 12.35
C VAL A 207 6.45 -6.35 12.91
N TYR A 208 6.54 -6.17 14.22
CA TYR A 208 7.78 -5.82 14.87
C TYR A 208 8.83 -6.92 14.74
N LYS A 209 8.44 -8.20 14.90
CA LYS A 209 9.35 -9.33 14.61
C LYS A 209 9.78 -9.34 13.15
N LEU A 210 8.85 -9.11 12.22
CA LEU A 210 9.16 -9.07 10.78
C LEU A 210 10.13 -7.93 10.44
N ILE A 211 9.94 -6.74 11.02
CA ILE A 211 10.84 -5.60 10.86
C ILE A 211 12.24 -5.93 11.39
N LYS A 212 12.35 -6.61 12.53
CA LYS A 212 13.65 -7.07 13.05
C LYS A 212 14.33 -8.04 12.09
N LYS A 213 13.60 -9.05 11.60
CA LYS A 213 14.10 -9.98 10.57
C LYS A 213 14.64 -9.24 9.34
N CYS A 214 13.94 -8.19 8.88
CA CYS A 214 14.40 -7.35 7.77
C CYS A 214 15.74 -6.66 8.08
N ILE A 215 15.88 -6.09 9.28
CA ILE A 215 17.05 -5.28 9.67
C ILE A 215 18.28 -6.15 9.95
N GLU A 216 18.09 -7.25 10.69
CA GLU A 216 19.14 -8.17 11.12
C GLU A 216 19.61 -9.09 9.98
N ASN A 217 18.98 -9.00 8.80
CA ASN A 217 19.23 -9.89 7.66
C ASN A 217 19.03 -11.37 8.05
N ASP A 218 17.87 -11.67 8.64
CA ASP A 218 17.50 -13.04 8.98
C ASP A 218 17.31 -13.85 7.69
N GLN A 219 18.13 -14.90 7.53
CA GLN A 219 18.14 -15.78 6.36
C GLN A 219 16.80 -16.47 6.15
N ASP A 220 16.01 -16.70 7.20
CA ASP A 220 14.64 -17.22 7.08
C ASP A 220 13.72 -16.30 6.25
N PHE A 221 14.02 -15.00 6.21
CA PHE A 221 13.21 -13.99 5.54
C PHE A 221 13.87 -13.48 4.26
N THR A 222 15.18 -13.29 4.26
CA THR A 222 15.91 -12.80 3.08
C THR A 222 16.26 -13.93 2.11
N GLY A 223 16.44 -15.17 2.57
CA GLY A 223 16.77 -16.30 1.70
C GLY A 223 18.00 -16.02 0.82
N GLU A 224 17.98 -16.52 -0.41
CA GLU A 224 19.06 -16.33 -1.41
C GLU A 224 19.00 -14.99 -2.16
N MET A 225 18.64 -13.90 -1.47
CA MET A 225 18.62 -12.56 -2.08
C MET A 225 20.02 -12.02 -2.39
N SER A 226 20.12 -11.22 -3.45
CA SER A 226 21.35 -10.47 -3.75
C SER A 226 21.64 -9.39 -2.68
N GLU A 227 22.89 -8.92 -2.62
CA GLU A 227 23.30 -7.88 -1.66
C GLU A 227 22.47 -6.60 -1.80
N SER A 228 22.14 -6.19 -3.03
CA SER A 228 21.30 -5.03 -3.31
C SER A 228 19.86 -5.22 -2.78
N GLU A 229 19.28 -6.40 -2.95
CA GLU A 229 17.96 -6.74 -2.42
C GLU A 229 17.94 -6.78 -0.89
N ILE A 230 19.00 -7.32 -0.27
CA ILE A 230 19.15 -7.32 1.20
C ILE A 230 19.20 -5.88 1.71
N ILE A 231 19.99 -5.00 1.10
CA ILE A 231 20.06 -3.58 1.47
C ILE A 231 18.68 -2.92 1.32
N TYR A 232 17.98 -3.21 0.23
CA TYR A 232 16.63 -2.70 -0.04
C TYR A 232 15.61 -3.12 1.02
N ILE A 233 15.62 -4.38 1.44
CA ILE A 233 14.75 -4.90 2.52
C ILE A 233 15.13 -4.29 3.88
N ARG A 234 16.43 -4.20 4.19
CA ARG A 234 16.91 -3.58 5.43
C ARG A 234 16.48 -2.12 5.54
N LEU A 235 16.63 -1.35 4.46
CA LEU A 235 16.21 0.05 4.40
C LEU A 235 14.70 0.19 4.57
N CYS A 236 13.91 -0.72 4.00
CA CYS A 236 12.47 -0.78 4.22
C CYS A 236 12.12 -1.05 5.68
N GLY A 237 12.74 -2.06 6.29
CA GLY A 237 12.54 -2.39 7.71
C GLY A 237 12.85 -1.19 8.61
N LEU A 238 13.99 -0.54 8.39
CA LEU A 238 14.40 0.65 9.12
C LEU A 238 13.39 1.81 8.96
N SER A 239 12.97 2.08 7.73
CA SER A 239 11.98 3.12 7.44
C SER A 239 10.65 2.86 8.15
N CYS A 240 10.21 1.60 8.20
CA CYS A 240 9.00 1.20 8.90
C CYS A 240 9.15 1.34 10.42
N LEU A 241 10.30 0.96 10.98
CA LEU A 241 10.60 1.11 12.40
C LEU A 241 10.58 2.59 12.83
N LEU A 242 11.26 3.46 12.07
CA LEU A 242 11.26 4.91 12.32
C LEU A 242 9.83 5.47 12.31
N LYS A 243 9.00 5.03 11.35
CA LYS A 243 7.62 5.46 11.25
C LYS A 243 6.76 5.02 12.44
N LEU A 244 7.03 3.85 13.02
CA LEU A 244 6.37 3.39 14.25
C LEU A 244 6.83 4.23 15.46
N ILE A 245 8.13 4.49 15.57
CA ILE A 245 8.72 5.28 16.68
C ILE A 245 8.19 6.72 16.69
N CYS A 246 7.92 7.32 15.51
CA CYS A 246 7.30 8.64 15.43
C CYS A 246 5.88 8.71 16.01
N ASN A 247 5.25 7.57 16.31
CA ASN A 247 3.95 7.52 16.96
C ASN A 247 4.12 7.23 18.45
N SER A 248 3.62 8.14 19.30
CA SER A 248 3.79 8.08 20.76
C SER A 248 3.31 6.77 21.38
N TYR A 249 2.26 6.15 20.83
CA TYR A 249 1.76 4.88 21.34
C TYR A 249 2.78 3.76 21.17
N PHE A 250 3.37 3.62 19.98
CA PHE A 250 4.33 2.55 19.69
C PHE A 250 5.70 2.84 20.30
N TYR A 251 6.08 4.11 20.42
CA TYR A 251 7.32 4.54 21.08
C TYR A 251 7.46 3.91 22.48
N THR A 252 6.39 3.91 23.28
CA THR A 252 6.42 3.35 24.65
C THR A 252 6.61 1.83 24.70
N ARG A 253 6.39 1.12 23.58
CA ARG A 253 6.51 -0.34 23.47
C ARG A 253 7.85 -0.78 22.89
N MET A 254 8.65 0.14 22.38
CA MET A 254 9.97 -0.14 21.84
C MET A 254 10.99 -0.29 22.98
N LYS A 255 11.95 -1.19 22.79
CA LYS A 255 13.05 -1.39 23.75
C LYS A 255 14.22 -0.47 23.40
N PRO A 256 15.02 -0.02 24.38
CA PRO A 256 16.25 0.74 24.12
C PRO A 256 17.18 0.05 23.11
N ASP A 257 17.26 -1.28 23.14
CA ASP A 257 18.09 -2.07 22.21
C ASP A 257 17.67 -1.90 20.74
N ASP A 258 16.41 -1.58 20.47
CA ASP A 258 15.92 -1.35 19.10
C ASP A 258 16.53 -0.08 18.50
N PHE A 259 16.85 0.91 19.34
CA PHE A 259 17.53 2.13 18.92
C PHE A 259 19.01 1.86 18.62
N LEU A 260 19.64 0.90 19.31
CA LEU A 260 21.02 0.48 19.01
C LEU A 260 21.09 -0.19 17.63
N ILE A 261 20.08 -1.00 17.28
CA ILE A 261 19.96 -1.61 15.96
C ILE A 261 19.89 -0.55 14.86
N ILE A 262 19.09 0.52 15.07
CA ILE A 262 19.00 1.66 14.15
C ILE A 262 20.36 2.35 13.99
N ILE A 263 21.06 2.60 15.09
CA ILE A 263 22.35 3.30 15.10
C ILE A 263 23.42 2.48 14.38
N ASN A 264 23.45 1.16 14.58
CA ASN A 264 24.43 0.28 13.96
C ASN A 264 24.26 0.16 12.44
N LEU A 265 23.04 0.34 11.92
CA LEU A 265 22.77 0.37 10.48
C LEU A 265 23.16 1.68 9.80
N LEU A 266 23.22 2.78 10.56
CA LEU A 266 23.56 4.11 10.05
C LEU A 266 25.08 4.38 10.08
N ARG A 267 25.85 3.51 10.73
CA ARG A 267 27.32 3.53 10.76
C ARG A 267 27.89 2.73 9.60
#